data_AF-A0A7S3UU94-F1
#
_entry.id   AF-A0A7S3UU94-F1
#
_cell.length_a   1.000
_cell.length_b   1.000
_cell.length_c   1.000
_cell.angle_alpha   90.00
_cell.angle_beta   90.00
_cell.angle_gamma   90.00
#
_symmetry.space_group_name_H-M   'P 1'
#
loop_
_entity.id
_entity.type
_entity.pdbx_description
1 polymer ?
#
loop_
_entity_poly.entity_id
_entity_poly.type
_entity_poly.pdbx_seq_one_letter_code
_entity_poly.pdbx_strand_id
1 'polypeptide(L)'
;MVYGMNLLKEFQFLVLFVVLLGGGFVQSFKLAAPTSRHLLKEPTRPHGLFSVHSSPPSIERTVIRMEMNKIGESLGFFEAYERLSSRVSSSILPYGERLDRFTGGWALTYADLSPETESTPAGVAFLATNVAYALVGIVLTAKGDALYGFLTEIAGAVSFLYHYSQLRLGPDQLPVKIALLIDYVSAGAVILTTGVYLLALGFGSGLELLPWDAIVVGLLGVGALALGWIWEFGKPYLVLHSVWHVLSAYSGYLIGQAHLINNSSILQL
;
A
#
# COMPACT_ATOMS: atom_id res chain seq x y z
N MET A 1 2.33 -26.30 24.01
CA MET A 1 1.87 -25.08 24.73
C MET A 1 2.92 -23.96 24.84
N VAL A 2 4.20 -24.20 24.49
CA VAL A 2 5.27 -23.17 24.58
C VAL A 2 5.29 -22.20 23.37
N TYR A 3 4.81 -22.61 22.19
CA TYR A 3 4.82 -21.77 20.97
C TYR A 3 3.83 -20.59 20.98
N GLY A 4 2.70 -20.69 21.68
CA GLY A 4 1.67 -19.64 21.71
C GLY A 4 2.09 -18.38 22.47
N MET A 5 3.03 -18.49 23.42
CA MET A 5 3.52 -17.36 24.21
C MET A 5 4.61 -16.54 23.50
N ASN A 6 5.27 -17.09 22.49
CA ASN A 6 6.26 -16.35 21.70
C ASN A 6 5.59 -15.48 20.64
N LEU A 7 4.53 -15.97 19.98
CA LEU A 7 3.82 -15.21 18.94
C LEU A 7 3.17 -13.92 19.48
N LEU A 8 2.62 -13.97 20.70
CA LEU A 8 2.03 -12.78 21.35
C LEU A 8 3.10 -11.76 21.75
N LYS A 9 4.28 -12.21 22.17
CA LYS A 9 5.42 -11.34 22.51
C LYS A 9 6.06 -10.74 21.25
N GLU A 10 6.14 -11.51 20.18
CA GLU A 10 6.61 -11.05 18.86
C GLU A 10 5.63 -10.04 18.26
N PHE A 11 4.33 -10.26 18.38
CA PHE A 11 3.30 -9.30 17.96
C PHE A 11 3.30 -8.03 18.81
N GLN A 12 3.41 -8.14 20.14
CA GLN A 12 3.53 -6.98 21.04
C GLN A 12 4.82 -6.19 20.79
N PHE A 13 5.93 -6.89 20.53
CA PHE A 13 7.18 -6.26 20.13
C PHE A 13 7.04 -5.55 18.79
N LEU A 14 6.38 -6.18 17.80
CA LEU A 14 6.14 -5.56 16.49
C LEU A 14 5.28 -4.30 16.60
N VAL A 15 4.18 -4.34 17.36
CA VAL A 15 3.32 -3.16 17.58
C VAL A 15 4.08 -2.05 18.31
N LEU A 16 4.82 -2.39 19.38
CA LEU A 16 5.62 -1.42 20.13
C LEU A 16 6.77 -0.83 19.29
N PHE A 17 7.38 -1.65 18.43
CA PHE A 17 8.50 -1.28 17.56
C PHE A 17 8.07 -0.42 16.37
N VAL A 18 6.91 -0.70 15.76
CA VAL A 18 6.28 0.17 14.75
C VAL A 18 5.97 1.55 15.33
N VAL A 19 5.50 1.62 16.58
CA VAL A 19 5.27 2.89 17.31
C VAL A 19 6.57 3.65 17.57
N LEU A 20 7.67 2.96 17.88
CA LEU A 20 8.97 3.60 18.18
C LEU A 20 9.74 4.01 16.92
N LEU A 21 9.68 3.24 15.84
CA LEU A 21 10.39 3.53 14.59
C LEU A 21 9.66 4.53 13.67
N GLY A 22 8.35 4.71 13.85
CA GLY A 22 7.66 5.90 13.34
C GLY A 22 8.33 7.21 13.76
N GLY A 23 9.12 7.21 14.85
CA GLY A 23 9.97 8.34 15.25
C GLY A 23 11.37 8.38 14.61
N GLY A 24 11.98 7.23 14.29
CA GLY A 24 13.35 7.13 13.77
C GLY A 24 13.48 7.25 12.25
N PHE A 25 12.50 6.73 11.50
CA PHE A 25 12.50 6.75 10.04
C PHE A 25 12.44 8.17 9.47
N VAL A 26 11.88 9.11 10.23
CA VAL A 26 11.72 10.51 9.83
C VAL A 26 13.05 11.26 9.71
N GLN A 27 14.10 10.80 10.41
CA GLN A 27 15.36 11.53 10.52
C GLN A 27 16.27 11.37 9.29
N SER A 28 16.17 10.25 8.57
CA SER A 28 16.96 9.94 7.37
C SER A 28 16.51 10.72 6.11
N PHE A 29 15.26 11.18 6.06
CA PHE A 29 14.69 11.87 4.89
C PHE A 29 14.99 13.37 4.80
N LYS A 30 15.52 13.99 5.88
CA LYS A 30 15.93 15.40 5.86
C LYS A 30 17.04 15.73 4.85
N LEU A 31 17.75 14.72 4.34
CA LEU A 31 18.89 14.89 3.44
C LEU A 31 18.56 14.74 1.95
N ALA A 32 17.34 14.32 1.59
CA ALA A 32 17.01 13.92 0.21
C ALA A 32 15.95 14.78 -0.51
N ALA A 33 15.21 15.66 0.18
CA ALA A 33 14.11 16.42 -0.45
C ALA A 33 14.62 17.66 -1.21
N PRO A 34 14.46 17.76 -2.54
CA PRO A 34 14.62 19.01 -3.26
C PRO A 34 13.37 19.88 -3.08
N THR A 35 13.57 21.13 -2.73
CA THR A 35 12.54 22.17 -2.66
C THR A 35 12.04 22.53 -4.06
N SER A 36 11.10 21.77 -4.62
CA SER A 36 10.40 22.15 -5.86
C SER A 36 8.94 22.47 -5.62
N ARG A 37 8.67 23.49 -4.79
CA ARG A 37 7.39 24.21 -4.84
C ARG A 37 7.58 25.41 -5.75
N HIS A 38 7.14 25.33 -6.99
CA HIS A 38 6.54 26.46 -7.71
C HIS A 38 6.04 26.00 -9.09
N LEU A 39 4.84 26.48 -9.44
CA LEU A 39 4.20 26.51 -10.76
C LEU A 39 3.34 25.31 -11.16
N LEU A 40 2.09 25.26 -10.69
CA LEU A 40 0.96 24.98 -11.59
C LEU A 40 -0.24 25.87 -11.22
N LYS A 41 -0.64 26.71 -12.18
CA LYS A 41 -1.85 27.54 -12.17
C LYS A 41 -3.08 26.65 -12.35
N GLU A 42 -4.14 26.92 -11.60
CA GLU A 42 -5.44 26.29 -11.78
C GLU A 42 -6.07 26.60 -13.15
N PRO A 43 -6.62 25.60 -13.86
CA PRO A 43 -7.48 25.83 -15.00
C PRO A 43 -8.97 25.91 -14.57
N THR A 44 -9.62 27.01 -14.95
CA THR A 44 -11.06 27.22 -14.82
C THR A 44 -11.84 26.26 -15.74
N ARG A 45 -12.85 25.54 -15.19
CA ARG A 45 -13.77 24.68 -15.96
C ARG A 45 -15.02 25.45 -16.41
N PRO A 46 -15.52 25.24 -17.66
CA PRO A 46 -16.81 25.73 -18.08
C PRO A 46 -17.93 24.72 -17.80
N HIS A 47 -19.10 25.24 -17.40
CA HIS A 47 -20.35 24.50 -17.22
C HIS A 47 -21.00 24.17 -18.58
N GLY A 48 -21.31 22.89 -18.81
CA GLY A 48 -22.11 22.43 -19.94
C GLY A 48 -23.21 21.48 -19.48
N LEU A 49 -24.47 21.92 -19.63
CA LEU A 49 -25.68 21.11 -19.48
C LEU A 49 -25.76 20.06 -20.59
N PHE A 50 -26.13 18.82 -20.25
CA PHE A 50 -26.69 17.86 -21.21
C PHE A 50 -27.97 17.25 -20.65
N SER A 51 -29.02 17.27 -21.48
CA SER A 51 -30.34 16.70 -21.23
C SER A 51 -30.38 15.20 -21.56
N VAL A 52 -31.18 14.48 -20.78
CA VAL A 52 -31.37 13.03 -20.81
C VAL A 52 -32.46 12.66 -21.82
N HIS A 53 -32.22 11.65 -22.67
CA HIS A 53 -33.26 11.05 -23.50
C HIS A 53 -33.30 9.51 -23.41
N SER A 54 -34.53 9.06 -23.12
CA SER A 54 -35.21 7.75 -23.27
C SER A 54 -34.49 6.40 -23.13
N SER A 55 -35.12 5.55 -22.30
CA SER A 55 -34.73 4.20 -21.87
C SER A 55 -34.87 3.09 -22.93
N PRO A 56 -34.08 1.99 -22.83
CA PRO A 56 -34.29 0.75 -23.59
C PRO A 56 -35.00 -0.37 -22.77
N PRO A 57 -35.36 -1.51 -23.41
CA PRO A 57 -36.43 -2.42 -22.96
C PRO A 57 -36.00 -3.48 -21.93
N SER A 58 -37.00 -4.22 -21.43
CA SER A 58 -37.08 -4.92 -20.14
C SER A 58 -36.10 -6.07 -19.82
N ILE A 59 -35.23 -6.51 -20.73
CA ILE A 59 -34.17 -7.49 -20.40
C ILE A 59 -32.93 -6.78 -19.84
N GLU A 60 -32.63 -5.59 -20.36
CA GLU A 60 -31.58 -4.72 -19.83
C GLU A 60 -31.86 -4.35 -18.37
N ARG A 61 -33.12 -4.14 -17.98
CA ARG A 61 -33.45 -3.78 -16.58
C ARG A 61 -33.03 -4.82 -15.55
N THR A 62 -32.99 -6.10 -15.90
CA THR A 62 -32.60 -7.17 -14.97
C THR A 62 -31.08 -7.25 -14.83
N VAL A 63 -30.34 -7.12 -15.94
CA VAL A 63 -28.87 -7.01 -15.94
C VAL A 63 -28.43 -5.71 -15.26
N ILE A 64 -29.03 -4.59 -15.63
CA ILE A 64 -28.83 -3.29 -14.98
C ILE A 64 -29.16 -3.37 -13.49
N ARG A 65 -30.21 -4.08 -13.06
CA ARG A 65 -30.52 -4.22 -11.63
C ARG A 65 -29.51 -5.08 -10.88
N MET A 66 -28.99 -6.15 -11.50
CA MET A 66 -27.92 -6.96 -10.90
C MET A 66 -26.59 -6.19 -10.83
N GLU A 67 -26.24 -5.47 -11.89
CA GLU A 67 -25.06 -4.59 -11.89
C GLU A 67 -25.23 -3.42 -10.92
N MET A 68 -26.41 -2.79 -10.84
CA MET A 68 -26.71 -1.74 -9.86
C MET A 68 -26.70 -2.25 -8.42
N ASN A 69 -27.08 -3.52 -8.16
CA ASN A 69 -26.95 -4.10 -6.82
C ASN A 69 -25.48 -4.40 -6.47
N LYS A 70 -24.66 -4.89 -7.40
CA LYS A 70 -23.21 -5.05 -7.19
C LYS A 70 -22.50 -3.70 -7.02
N ILE A 71 -22.87 -2.71 -7.82
CA ILE A 71 -22.42 -1.33 -7.70
C ILE A 71 -22.88 -0.74 -6.36
N GLY A 72 -24.12 -1.00 -5.94
CA GLY A 72 -24.67 -0.61 -4.64
C GLY A 72 -23.94 -1.21 -3.43
N GLU A 73 -23.54 -2.49 -3.50
CA GLU A 73 -22.72 -3.12 -2.46
C GLU A 73 -21.29 -2.56 -2.43
N SER A 74 -20.67 -2.32 -3.60
CA SER A 74 -19.37 -1.66 -3.69
C SER A 74 -19.42 -0.21 -3.21
N LEU A 75 -20.51 0.51 -3.50
CA LEU A 75 -20.80 1.85 -2.98
C LEU A 75 -20.97 1.82 -1.46
N GLY A 76 -21.60 0.78 -0.91
CA GLY A 76 -21.75 0.60 0.53
C GLY A 76 -20.42 0.44 1.26
N PHE A 77 -19.44 -0.28 0.68
CA PHE A 77 -18.10 -0.38 1.25
C PHE A 77 -17.38 0.97 1.24
N PHE A 78 -17.38 1.69 0.11
CA PHE A 78 -16.71 2.98 0.02
C PHE A 78 -17.39 4.05 0.89
N GLU A 79 -18.71 4.05 0.98
CA GLU A 79 -19.44 4.95 1.88
C GLU A 79 -19.15 4.61 3.35
N ALA A 80 -19.08 3.32 3.70
CA ALA A 80 -18.66 2.88 5.02
C ALA A 80 -17.21 3.30 5.34
N TYR A 81 -16.31 3.20 4.34
CA TYR A 81 -14.93 3.67 4.46
C TYR A 81 -14.86 5.19 4.64
N GLU A 82 -15.59 5.98 3.85
CA GLU A 82 -15.64 7.44 4.01
C GLU A 82 -16.17 7.83 5.39
N ARG A 83 -17.24 7.18 5.87
CA ARG A 83 -17.77 7.35 7.23
C ARG A 83 -16.79 6.93 8.32
N LEU A 84 -16.05 5.84 8.12
CA LEU A 84 -15.02 5.40 9.07
C LEU A 84 -13.83 6.35 9.06
N SER A 85 -13.35 6.75 7.88
CA SER A 85 -12.23 7.68 7.69
C SER A 85 -12.54 9.03 8.34
N SER A 86 -13.75 9.56 8.17
CA SER A 86 -14.16 10.80 8.84
C SER A 86 -14.19 10.68 10.37
N ARG A 87 -14.58 9.52 10.92
CA ARG A 87 -14.56 9.28 12.38
C ARG A 87 -13.15 9.08 12.94
N VAL A 88 -12.30 8.39 12.19
CA VAL A 88 -10.92 8.08 12.60
C VAL A 88 -10.00 9.29 12.36
N SER A 89 -10.38 10.18 11.42
CA SER A 89 -9.62 11.39 11.07
C SER A 89 -9.27 12.22 12.30
N SER A 90 -10.23 12.48 13.20
CA SER A 90 -9.99 13.29 14.40
C SER A 90 -8.91 12.72 15.33
N SER A 91 -8.68 11.40 15.29
CA SER A 91 -7.69 10.73 16.12
C SER A 91 -6.34 10.61 15.44
N ILE A 92 -6.31 10.43 14.11
CA ILE A 92 -5.07 10.14 13.36
C ILE A 92 -4.45 11.40 12.73
N LEU A 93 -5.27 12.38 12.30
CA LEU A 93 -4.77 13.59 11.64
C LEU A 93 -3.71 14.35 12.43
N PRO A 94 -3.86 14.55 13.76
CA PRO A 94 -2.84 15.28 14.52
C PRO A 94 -1.45 14.65 14.44
N TYR A 95 -1.37 13.33 14.29
CA TYR A 95 -0.11 12.61 14.08
C TYR A 95 0.39 12.76 12.66
N GLY A 96 -0.50 12.65 11.67
CA GLY A 96 -0.19 12.92 10.27
C GLY A 96 0.37 14.33 10.06
N GLU A 97 -0.27 15.36 10.62
CA GLU A 97 0.19 16.75 10.54
C GLU A 97 1.53 16.99 11.26
N ARG A 98 1.80 16.27 12.36
CA ARG A 98 3.12 16.31 13.02
C ARG A 98 4.19 15.70 12.14
N LEU A 99 3.91 14.55 11.52
CA LEU A 99 4.81 13.88 10.60
C LEU A 99 5.07 14.75 9.37
N ASP A 100 4.02 15.36 8.83
CA ASP A 100 4.09 16.27 7.69
C ASP A 100 4.94 17.50 8.03
N ARG A 101 4.70 18.16 9.17
CA ARG A 101 5.56 19.27 9.63
C ARG A 101 7.02 18.86 9.80
N PHE A 102 7.28 17.67 10.36
CA PHE A 102 8.65 17.21 10.57
C PHE A 102 9.38 16.95 9.24
N THR A 103 8.66 16.46 8.24
CA THR A 103 9.19 16.14 6.90
C THR A 103 9.18 17.34 5.95
N GLY A 104 8.86 18.55 6.43
CA GLY A 104 8.80 19.74 5.58
C GLY A 104 7.59 19.78 4.65
N GLY A 105 6.53 19.05 5.00
CA GLY A 105 5.31 18.93 4.22
C GLY A 105 5.34 17.81 3.19
N TRP A 106 6.19 16.79 3.37
CA TRP A 106 6.38 15.69 2.41
C TRP A 106 5.64 14.40 2.82
N ALA A 107 5.50 14.13 4.11
CA ALA A 107 4.91 12.87 4.56
C ALA A 107 3.45 12.68 4.13
N LEU A 108 2.73 13.78 3.90
CA LEU A 108 1.37 13.75 3.37
C LEU A 108 1.28 14.34 1.96
N THR A 109 2.41 14.60 1.29
CA THR A 109 2.37 14.81 -0.17
C THR A 109 2.13 13.49 -0.87
N TYR A 110 1.34 13.57 -1.92
CA TYR A 110 0.97 12.46 -2.77
C TYR A 110 1.27 12.89 -4.20
N ALA A 111 1.43 11.91 -5.09
CA ALA A 111 1.58 12.21 -6.50
C ALA A 111 0.26 12.65 -7.13
N ASP A 112 0.29 13.72 -7.94
CA ASP A 112 -0.86 14.11 -8.76
C ASP A 112 -0.93 13.21 -10.00
N LEU A 113 -1.95 12.36 -10.06
CA LEU A 113 -2.15 11.40 -11.14
C LEU A 113 -2.99 11.97 -12.29
N SER A 114 -3.46 13.21 -12.18
CA SER A 114 -4.29 13.84 -13.19
C SER A 114 -3.61 13.85 -14.57
N PRO A 115 -4.34 13.56 -15.66
CA PRO A 115 -5.80 13.37 -15.73
C PRO A 115 -6.28 11.92 -15.53
N GLU A 116 -5.41 11.01 -15.09
CA GLU A 116 -5.77 9.59 -14.95
C GLU A 116 -6.72 9.38 -13.76
N THR A 117 -7.70 8.49 -13.94
CA THR A 117 -8.73 8.15 -12.94
C THR A 117 -8.84 6.63 -12.78
N GLU A 118 -9.64 6.16 -11.82
CA GLU A 118 -9.90 4.74 -11.56
C GLU A 118 -10.56 4.01 -12.75
N SER A 119 -11.12 4.77 -13.70
CA SER A 119 -11.75 4.25 -14.91
C SER A 119 -10.88 4.36 -16.17
N THR A 120 -9.75 5.07 -16.10
CA THR A 120 -8.82 5.17 -17.24
C THR A 120 -8.01 3.89 -17.39
N PRO A 121 -7.57 3.51 -18.62
CA PRO A 121 -6.73 2.32 -18.80
C PRO A 121 -5.45 2.34 -17.97
N ALA A 122 -4.81 3.51 -17.83
CA ALA A 122 -3.60 3.67 -17.02
C ALA A 122 -3.91 3.49 -15.53
N GLY A 123 -5.00 4.10 -15.03
CA GLY A 123 -5.42 3.92 -13.64
C GLY A 123 -5.83 2.49 -13.32
N VAL A 124 -6.57 1.81 -14.20
CA VAL A 124 -6.93 0.39 -14.04
C VAL A 124 -5.69 -0.50 -14.03
N ALA A 125 -4.74 -0.28 -14.96
CA ALA A 125 -3.50 -1.04 -14.99
C ALA A 125 -2.65 -0.81 -13.72
N PHE A 126 -2.58 0.42 -13.24
CA PHE A 126 -1.91 0.76 -12.00
C PHE A 126 -2.54 0.04 -10.80
N LEU A 127 -3.87 0.13 -10.65
CA LEU A 127 -4.60 -0.56 -9.58
C LEU A 127 -4.42 -2.09 -9.64
N ALA A 128 -4.44 -2.67 -10.85
CA ALA A 128 -4.27 -4.10 -11.06
C ALA A 128 -2.92 -4.63 -10.57
N THR A 129 -1.89 -3.79 -10.46
CA THR A 129 -0.59 -4.23 -9.93
C THR A 129 -0.66 -4.68 -8.46
N ASN A 130 -1.65 -4.23 -7.70
CA ASN A 130 -1.90 -4.71 -6.33
C ASN A 130 -2.34 -6.19 -6.28
N VAL A 131 -2.82 -6.76 -7.39
CA VAL A 131 -3.15 -8.19 -7.48
C VAL A 131 -1.92 -9.06 -7.20
N ALA A 132 -0.70 -8.55 -7.46
CA ALA A 132 0.54 -9.25 -7.12
C ALA A 132 0.61 -9.61 -5.62
N TYR A 133 0.22 -8.69 -4.72
CA TYR A 133 0.18 -8.95 -3.28
C TYR A 133 -0.84 -10.03 -2.93
N ALA A 134 -2.05 -9.98 -3.51
CA ALA A 134 -3.07 -10.99 -3.27
C ALA A 134 -2.62 -12.39 -3.71
N LEU A 135 -2.01 -12.49 -4.90
CA LEU A 135 -1.48 -13.76 -5.41
C LEU A 135 -0.37 -14.32 -4.51
N VAL A 136 0.57 -13.46 -4.08
CA VAL A 136 1.64 -13.87 -3.17
C VAL A 136 1.06 -14.32 -1.83
N GLY A 137 0.11 -13.58 -1.28
CA GLY A 137 -0.56 -13.90 -0.01
C GLY A 137 -1.24 -15.27 -0.03
N ILE A 138 -2.01 -15.54 -1.10
CA ILE A 138 -2.66 -16.84 -1.33
C ILE A 138 -1.62 -17.96 -1.44
N VAL A 139 -0.54 -17.75 -2.21
CA VAL A 139 0.51 -18.76 -2.41
C VAL A 139 1.25 -19.07 -1.12
N LEU A 140 1.61 -18.05 -0.32
CA LEU A 140 2.27 -18.25 0.97
C LEU A 140 1.37 -19.00 1.95
N THR A 141 0.10 -18.61 2.05
CA THR A 141 -0.90 -19.30 2.87
C THR A 141 -1.05 -20.76 2.46
N ALA A 142 -1.18 -21.02 1.15
CA ALA A 142 -1.31 -22.38 0.60
C ALA A 142 -0.08 -23.26 0.88
N LYS A 143 1.10 -22.65 1.04
CA LYS A 143 2.35 -23.33 1.40
C LYS A 143 2.56 -23.47 2.92
N GLY A 144 1.58 -23.05 3.73
CA GLY A 144 1.59 -23.19 5.18
C GLY A 144 2.04 -21.95 5.95
N ASP A 145 2.38 -20.85 5.27
CA ASP A 145 2.73 -19.58 5.90
C ASP A 145 1.53 -18.63 5.96
N ALA A 146 0.57 -18.97 6.83
CA ALA A 146 -0.67 -18.21 6.95
C ALA A 146 -0.46 -16.78 7.47
N LEU A 147 0.56 -16.55 8.32
CA LEU A 147 0.81 -15.22 8.90
C LEU A 147 1.36 -14.27 7.83
N TYR A 148 2.45 -14.63 7.15
CA TYR A 148 3.01 -13.76 6.11
C TYR A 148 2.09 -13.67 4.89
N GLY A 149 1.35 -14.74 4.58
CA GLY A 149 0.29 -14.72 3.58
C GLY A 149 -0.77 -13.66 3.87
N PHE A 150 -1.36 -13.71 5.07
CA PHE A 150 -2.38 -12.75 5.51
C PHE A 150 -1.85 -11.30 5.58
N LEU A 151 -0.65 -11.08 6.11
CA LEU A 151 -0.04 -9.75 6.16
C LEU A 151 0.18 -9.17 4.76
N THR A 152 0.55 -10.00 3.79
CA THR A 152 0.72 -9.59 2.39
C THR A 152 -0.61 -9.17 1.76
N GLU A 153 -1.69 -9.92 2.02
CA GLU A 153 -3.03 -9.55 1.54
C GLU A 153 -3.53 -8.24 2.15
N ILE A 154 -3.32 -8.02 3.45
CA ILE A 154 -3.67 -6.74 4.10
C ILE A 154 -2.88 -5.59 3.47
N ALA A 155 -1.57 -5.74 3.29
CA ALA A 155 -0.74 -4.71 2.69
C ALA A 155 -1.24 -4.35 1.28
N GLY A 156 -1.55 -5.34 0.45
CA GLY A 156 -2.12 -5.13 -0.87
C GLY A 156 -3.50 -4.47 -0.85
N ALA A 157 -4.36 -4.84 0.10
CA ALA A 157 -5.70 -4.24 0.22
C ALA A 157 -5.64 -2.77 0.66
N VAL A 158 -4.77 -2.45 1.62
CA VAL A 158 -4.56 -1.07 2.09
C VAL A 158 -3.95 -0.20 0.97
N SER A 159 -2.92 -0.71 0.28
CA SER A 159 -2.28 -0.01 -0.84
C SER A 159 -3.27 0.23 -1.98
N PHE A 160 -4.07 -0.79 -2.35
CA PHE A 160 -5.15 -0.62 -3.32
C PHE A 160 -6.14 0.46 -2.89
N LEU A 161 -6.58 0.46 -1.63
CA LEU A 161 -7.54 1.45 -1.12
C LEU A 161 -6.98 2.87 -1.20
N TYR A 162 -5.69 3.06 -0.88
CA TYR A 162 -5.01 4.34 -1.06
C TYR A 162 -5.01 4.77 -2.52
N HIS A 163 -4.49 3.96 -3.43
CA HIS A 163 -4.37 4.33 -4.84
C HIS A 163 -5.71 4.50 -5.54
N TYR A 164 -6.71 3.70 -5.18
CA TYR A 164 -8.08 3.88 -5.67
C TYR A 164 -8.64 5.23 -5.23
N SER A 165 -8.47 5.57 -3.94
CA SER A 165 -8.91 6.86 -3.41
C SER A 165 -8.17 8.02 -4.07
N GLN A 166 -6.86 7.88 -4.30
CA GLN A 166 -6.00 8.86 -4.98
C GLN A 166 -6.48 9.12 -6.41
N LEU A 167 -6.78 8.06 -7.18
CA LEU A 167 -7.28 8.18 -8.56
C LEU A 167 -8.71 8.75 -8.63
N ARG A 168 -9.58 8.38 -7.69
CA ARG A 168 -11.01 8.74 -7.72
C ARG A 168 -11.29 10.14 -7.19
N LEU A 169 -10.72 10.46 -6.03
CA LEU A 169 -10.99 11.71 -5.30
C LEU A 169 -10.00 12.81 -5.68
N GLY A 170 -8.86 12.42 -6.24
CA GLY A 170 -7.82 13.33 -6.64
C GLY A 170 -6.96 13.84 -5.49
N PRO A 171 -6.03 14.73 -5.83
CA PRO A 171 -5.08 15.29 -4.89
C PRO A 171 -5.79 16.12 -3.80
N ASP A 172 -5.37 15.96 -2.54
CA ASP A 172 -5.66 16.82 -1.36
C ASP A 172 -6.93 16.49 -0.55
N GLN A 173 -7.66 15.45 -0.95
CA GLN A 173 -8.84 15.04 -0.20
C GLN A 173 -8.47 14.34 1.12
N LEU A 174 -9.17 14.68 2.20
CA LEU A 174 -8.94 14.13 3.53
C LEU A 174 -8.93 12.57 3.56
N PRO A 175 -9.87 11.87 2.88
CA PRO A 175 -9.83 10.40 2.81
C PRO A 175 -8.54 9.86 2.19
N VAL A 176 -7.99 10.54 1.18
CA VAL A 176 -6.74 10.13 0.50
C VAL A 176 -5.55 10.22 1.45
N LYS A 177 -5.45 11.31 2.23
CA LYS A 177 -4.38 11.48 3.22
C LYS A 177 -4.43 10.43 4.32
N ILE A 178 -5.62 10.04 4.75
CA ILE A 178 -5.81 8.99 5.75
C ILE A 178 -5.43 7.63 5.16
N ALA A 179 -5.88 7.32 3.93
CA ALA A 179 -5.51 6.11 3.23
C ALA A 179 -3.99 5.98 3.08
N LEU A 180 -3.33 7.07 2.65
CA LEU A 180 -1.87 7.14 2.52
C LEU A 180 -1.16 6.86 3.84
N LEU A 181 -1.63 7.44 4.94
CA LEU A 181 -1.01 7.22 6.24
C LEU A 181 -1.16 5.78 6.72
N ILE A 182 -2.33 5.15 6.49
CA ILE A 182 -2.54 3.73 6.81
C ILE A 182 -1.64 2.85 5.92
N ASP A 183 -1.49 3.19 4.65
CA ASP A 183 -0.59 2.51 3.71
C ASP A 183 0.87 2.59 4.16
N TYR A 184 1.36 3.78 4.50
CA TYR A 184 2.71 3.97 5.02
C TYR A 184 2.97 3.21 6.33
N VAL A 185 2.02 3.22 7.26
CA VAL A 185 2.16 2.44 8.50
C VAL A 185 2.21 0.94 8.19
N SER A 186 1.37 0.46 7.28
CA SER A 186 1.31 -0.94 6.89
C SER A 186 2.59 -1.39 6.16
N ALA A 187 3.01 -0.64 5.15
CA ALA A 187 4.24 -0.88 4.41
C ALA A 187 5.48 -0.80 5.32
N GLY A 188 5.54 0.22 6.17
CA GLY A 188 6.61 0.38 7.17
C GLY A 188 6.67 -0.81 8.13
N ALA A 189 5.53 -1.26 8.66
CA ALA A 189 5.48 -2.43 9.52
C ALA A 189 5.98 -3.70 8.81
N VAL A 190 5.60 -3.93 7.56
CA VAL A 190 6.05 -5.08 6.76
C VAL A 190 7.57 -5.03 6.52
N ILE A 191 8.10 -3.88 6.09
CA ILE A 191 9.54 -3.69 5.84
C ILE A 191 10.33 -3.93 7.13
N LEU A 192 9.85 -3.42 8.27
CA LEU A 192 10.53 -3.56 9.55
C LEU A 192 10.49 -5.01 10.08
N THR A 193 9.33 -5.66 10.05
CA THR A 193 9.18 -7.07 10.43
C THR A 193 10.13 -7.95 9.61
N THR A 194 10.16 -7.71 8.30
CA THR A 194 11.03 -8.40 7.37
C THR A 194 12.50 -8.12 7.65
N GLY A 195 12.86 -6.86 7.90
CA GLY A 195 14.23 -6.47 8.22
C GLY A 195 14.74 -7.14 9.49
N VAL A 196 13.94 -7.14 10.56
CA VAL A 196 14.27 -7.85 11.81
C VAL A 196 14.43 -9.36 11.56
N TYR A 197 13.53 -9.96 10.78
CA TYR A 197 13.62 -11.38 10.42
C TYR A 197 14.92 -11.70 9.66
N LEU A 198 15.27 -10.92 8.64
CA LEU A 198 16.49 -11.11 7.85
C LEU A 198 17.75 -10.90 8.71
N LEU A 199 17.76 -9.91 9.61
CA LEU A 199 18.87 -9.72 10.55
C LEU A 199 19.01 -10.92 11.49
N ALA A 200 17.90 -11.44 12.02
CA ALA A 200 17.92 -12.61 12.88
C ALA A 200 18.47 -13.85 12.16
N LEU A 201 18.10 -14.07 10.89
CA LEU A 201 18.69 -15.13 10.07
C LEU A 201 20.20 -14.91 9.86
N GLY A 202 20.61 -13.71 9.44
CA GLY A 202 22.00 -13.41 9.13
C GLY A 202 22.93 -13.53 10.34
N PHE A 203 22.50 -13.07 11.51
CA PHE A 203 23.28 -13.18 12.75
C PHE A 203 23.20 -14.57 13.41
N GLY A 204 22.03 -15.23 13.33
CA GLY A 204 21.79 -16.49 14.03
C GLY A 204 22.27 -17.72 13.28
N SER A 205 22.20 -17.70 11.95
CA SER A 205 22.41 -18.87 11.10
C SER A 205 23.50 -18.66 10.03
N GLY A 206 24.08 -17.45 9.98
CA GLY A 206 25.13 -17.07 9.04
C GLY A 206 24.59 -16.47 7.75
N LEU A 207 25.46 -15.74 7.04
CA LEU A 207 25.11 -15.01 5.80
C LEU A 207 24.72 -15.92 4.63
N GLU A 208 25.06 -17.21 4.69
CA GLU A 208 24.77 -18.20 3.64
C GLU A 208 23.26 -18.51 3.53
N LEU A 209 22.50 -18.30 4.61
CA LEU A 209 21.06 -18.57 4.66
C LEU A 209 20.20 -17.34 4.35
N LEU A 210 20.83 -16.21 4.02
CA LEU A 210 20.10 -15.04 3.55
C LEU A 210 19.56 -15.27 2.13
N PRO A 211 18.28 -15.00 1.87
CA PRO A 211 17.72 -15.06 0.53
C PRO A 211 18.21 -13.86 -0.29
N TRP A 212 19.43 -13.93 -0.82
CA TRP A 212 20.07 -12.83 -1.56
C TRP A 212 19.23 -12.35 -2.74
N ASP A 213 18.55 -13.26 -3.44
CA ASP A 213 17.63 -12.91 -4.53
C ASP A 213 16.51 -12.00 -4.03
N ALA A 214 15.96 -12.27 -2.84
CA ALA A 214 14.92 -11.43 -2.24
C ALA A 214 15.47 -10.06 -1.88
N ILE A 215 16.68 -9.99 -1.33
CA ILE A 215 17.33 -8.72 -0.98
C ILE A 215 17.55 -7.87 -2.25
N VAL A 216 18.09 -8.46 -3.32
CA VAL A 216 18.33 -7.74 -4.59
C VAL A 216 17.02 -7.23 -5.19
N VAL A 217 15.99 -8.10 -5.29
CA VAL A 217 14.67 -7.71 -5.80
C VAL A 217 14.04 -6.61 -4.94
N GLY A 218 14.13 -6.74 -3.61
CA GLY A 218 13.64 -5.74 -2.67
C GLY A 218 14.32 -4.38 -2.83
N LEU A 219 15.65 -4.37 -3.01
CA LEU A 219 16.41 -3.14 -3.27
C LEU A 219 16.02 -2.49 -4.61
N LEU A 220 15.81 -3.28 -5.67
CA LEU A 220 15.32 -2.77 -6.95
C LEU A 220 13.91 -2.18 -6.80
N GLY A 221 13.05 -2.81 -6.01
CA GLY A 221 11.74 -2.26 -5.65
C GLY A 221 11.87 -0.91 -4.96
N VAL A 222 12.65 -0.84 -3.87
CA VAL A 222 12.87 0.42 -3.12
C VAL A 222 13.45 1.50 -4.04
N GLY A 223 14.35 1.14 -4.95
CA GLY A 223 14.87 2.03 -5.98
C GLY A 223 13.76 2.57 -6.90
N ALA A 224 12.86 1.71 -7.38
CA ALA A 224 11.72 2.12 -8.20
C ALA A 224 10.78 3.07 -7.44
N LEU A 225 10.49 2.79 -6.16
CA LEU A 225 9.69 3.67 -5.30
C LEU A 225 10.38 5.04 -5.11
N ALA A 226 11.67 5.04 -4.80
CA ALA A 226 12.45 6.26 -4.59
C ALA A 226 12.52 7.12 -5.85
N LEU A 227 12.68 6.49 -7.03
CA LEU A 227 12.58 7.18 -8.31
C LEU A 227 11.15 7.73 -8.53
N GLY A 228 10.12 6.99 -8.13
CA GLY A 228 8.73 7.47 -8.16
C GLY A 228 8.55 8.78 -7.39
N TRP A 229 9.21 8.94 -6.23
CA TRP A 229 9.19 10.19 -5.47
C TRP A 229 9.92 11.36 -6.14
N ILE A 230 10.80 11.12 -7.12
CA ILE A 230 11.40 12.21 -7.91
C ILE A 230 10.37 12.78 -8.89
N TRP A 231 9.48 11.93 -9.40
CA TRP A 231 8.43 12.29 -10.35
C TRP A 231 7.06 12.10 -9.72
N GLU A 232 6.69 12.95 -8.75
CA GLU A 232 5.39 12.94 -8.06
C GLU A 232 4.22 13.43 -8.96
N PHE A 233 4.27 13.15 -10.26
CA PHE A 233 3.22 13.54 -11.21
C PHE A 233 3.09 12.57 -12.39
N GLY A 234 1.83 12.35 -12.79
CA GLY A 234 1.46 11.69 -14.04
C GLY A 234 1.97 10.26 -14.22
N LYS A 235 2.25 9.89 -15.48
CA LYS A 235 2.57 8.52 -15.89
C LYS A 235 3.89 7.95 -15.36
N PRO A 236 4.99 8.73 -15.24
CA PRO A 236 6.23 8.21 -14.66
C PRO A 236 6.03 7.64 -13.25
N TYR A 237 5.27 8.36 -12.41
CA TYR A 237 4.89 7.87 -11.08
C TYR A 237 4.17 6.53 -11.17
N LEU A 238 3.09 6.46 -11.99
CA LEU A 238 2.28 5.24 -12.13
C LEU A 238 3.14 4.03 -12.51
N VAL A 239 4.06 4.20 -13.46
CA VAL A 239 4.94 3.11 -13.93
C VAL A 239 5.92 2.69 -12.84
N LEU A 240 6.66 3.64 -12.25
CA LEU A 240 7.67 3.34 -11.24
C LEU A 240 7.05 2.73 -9.97
N HIS A 241 5.90 3.24 -9.58
CA HIS A 241 5.15 2.73 -8.43
C HIS A 241 4.51 1.37 -8.71
N SER A 242 4.08 1.11 -9.96
CA SER A 242 3.67 -0.24 -10.39
C SER A 242 4.81 -1.25 -10.29
N VAL A 243 6.03 -0.86 -10.69
CA VAL A 243 7.23 -1.69 -10.56
C VAL A 243 7.54 -1.95 -9.09
N TRP A 244 7.39 -0.94 -8.22
CA TRP A 244 7.48 -1.13 -6.77
C TRP A 244 6.53 -2.22 -6.28
N HIS A 245 5.24 -2.18 -6.63
CA HIS A 245 4.25 -3.19 -6.20
C HIS A 245 4.65 -4.62 -6.60
N VAL A 246 5.07 -4.82 -7.84
CA VAL A 246 5.42 -6.16 -8.34
C VAL A 246 6.70 -6.67 -7.69
N LEU A 247 7.73 -5.83 -7.61
CA LEU A 247 9.02 -6.23 -7.03
C LEU A 247 8.93 -6.43 -5.51
N SER A 248 8.20 -5.58 -4.78
CA SER A 248 8.01 -5.74 -3.33
C SER A 248 7.20 -7.01 -3.02
N ALA A 249 6.12 -7.28 -3.77
CA ALA A 249 5.35 -8.52 -3.62
C ALA A 249 6.22 -9.76 -3.91
N TYR A 250 6.99 -9.74 -4.99
CA TYR A 250 7.89 -10.85 -5.33
C TYR A 250 9.01 -11.03 -4.30
N SER A 251 9.58 -9.94 -3.79
CA SER A 251 10.52 -9.99 -2.66
C SER A 251 9.89 -10.65 -1.44
N GLY A 252 8.66 -10.26 -1.08
CA GLY A 252 7.90 -10.87 0.02
C GLY A 252 7.67 -12.37 -0.19
N TYR A 253 7.34 -12.80 -1.41
CA TYR A 253 7.24 -14.21 -1.76
C TYR A 253 8.55 -14.97 -1.48
N LEU A 254 9.69 -14.45 -1.96
CA LEU A 254 10.99 -15.09 -1.78
C LEU A 254 11.40 -15.19 -0.31
N ILE A 255 11.14 -14.15 0.49
CA ILE A 255 11.36 -14.18 1.95
C ILE A 255 10.49 -15.25 2.61
N GLY A 256 9.20 -15.31 2.27
CA GLY A 256 8.29 -16.32 2.81
C GLY A 256 8.70 -17.76 2.42
N GLN A 257 9.22 -17.97 1.20
CA GLN A 257 9.79 -19.27 0.83
C GLN A 257 11.00 -19.64 1.70
N ALA A 258 11.92 -18.70 1.93
CA ALA A 258 13.08 -18.93 2.80
C ALA A 258 12.64 -19.27 4.24
N HIS A 259 11.60 -18.59 4.73
CA HIS A 259 11.00 -18.88 6.04
C HIS A 259 10.47 -20.31 6.15
N LEU A 260 9.69 -20.75 5.17
CA LEU A 260 9.13 -22.10 5.14
C LEU A 260 10.22 -23.19 5.08
N ILE A 261 11.24 -22.98 4.26
CA ILE A 261 12.37 -23.93 4.13
C ILE A 261 13.11 -24.05 5.45
N ASN A 262 13.46 -22.92 6.08
CA ASN A 262 14.18 -22.92 7.35
C ASN A 262 13.38 -23.61 8.46
N ASN A 263 12.08 -23.35 8.58
CA ASN A 263 11.24 -24.04 9.56
C ASN A 263 11.14 -25.55 9.31
N SER A 264 11.12 -25.98 8.06
CA SER A 264 11.07 -27.41 7.72
C SER A 264 12.37 -28.14 8.11
N SER A 265 13.53 -27.50 7.98
CA SER A 265 14.82 -28.07 8.36
C SER A 265 14.97 -28.23 9.87
N ILE A 266 14.43 -27.31 10.67
CA ILE A 266 14.46 -27.37 12.14
C ILE A 266 13.64 -28.56 12.66
N LEU A 267 12.53 -28.90 12.00
CA LEU A 267 11.67 -30.03 12.39
C LEU A 267 12.26 -31.40 12.07
N GLN A 268 13.34 -31.46 11.28
CA GLN A 268 14.02 -32.72 10.94
C GLN A 268 15.23 -33.03 11.86
N LEU A 269 15.59 -32.13 12.76
CA LEU A 269 16.65 -32.28 13.76
C LEU A 269 16.06 -32.59 15.14
#